data_AF-A0A1Y3BCN0-F1
#
_entry.id   AF-A0A1Y3BCN0-F1
#
_cell.length_a   1.000
_cell.length_b   1.000
_cell.length_c   1.000
_cell.angle_alpha   90.00
_cell.angle_beta   90.00
_cell.angle_gamma   90.00
#
_symmetry.space_group_name_H-M   'P 1'
#
loop_
_entity.id
_entity.type
_entity.pdbx_description
1 polymer ?
#
loop_
_entity_poly.entity_id
_entity_poly.type
_entity_poly.pdbx_seq_one_letter_code
_entity_poly.pdbx_strand_id
1 'polypeptide(L)'
;MAGYLAALFGSALWNLVATLFGLPVSGTHSIVGSMIGFSIVGQGFQSVRWQELIRIVASWFVSPIMSGLISMSLFLFIRWYIINREEPLKNGLKMLPVFYGFTIFINIFSIVHNGPLYF
;
A
#
# COMPACT_ATOMS: atom_id res chain seq x y z
N MET A 1 5.21 5.75 -26.00
CA MET A 1 5.37 4.29 -25.81
C MET A 1 6.75 3.92 -25.25
N ALA A 2 7.87 4.32 -25.89
CA ALA A 2 9.22 4.03 -25.40
C ALA A 2 9.50 4.46 -23.95
N GLY A 3 8.98 5.62 -23.52
CA GLY A 3 9.13 6.10 -22.13
C GLY A 3 8.53 5.16 -21.06
N TYR A 4 7.37 4.54 -21.35
CA TYR A 4 6.77 3.58 -20.42
C TYR A 4 7.58 2.28 -20.34
N LEU A 5 8.13 1.81 -21.45
CA LEU A 5 9.04 0.66 -21.47
C LEU A 5 10.32 0.95 -20.67
N ALA A 6 10.91 2.13 -20.86
CA ALA A 6 12.07 2.57 -20.09
C ALA A 6 11.77 2.65 -18.59
N ALA A 7 10.60 3.20 -18.21
CA ALA A 7 10.18 3.28 -16.81
C ALA A 7 9.99 1.90 -16.18
N LEU A 8 9.32 0.98 -16.88
CA LEU A 8 9.13 -0.40 -16.44
C LEU A 8 10.46 -1.13 -16.30
N PHE A 9 11.36 -1.00 -17.28
CA PHE A 9 12.68 -1.60 -17.22
C PHE A 9 13.51 -1.07 -16.05
N GLY A 10 13.58 0.26 -15.87
CA GLY A 10 14.32 0.88 -14.76
C GLY A 10 13.78 0.45 -13.40
N SER A 11 12.46 0.46 -13.24
CA SER A 11 11.80 0.00 -12.02
C SER A 11 12.06 -1.49 -11.77
N ALA A 12 11.88 -2.34 -12.77
CA ALA A 12 12.08 -3.78 -12.64
C ALA A 12 13.54 -4.12 -12.30
N LEU A 13 14.49 -3.48 -12.97
CA LEU A 13 15.92 -3.66 -12.71
C LEU A 13 16.27 -3.31 -11.27
N TRP A 14 15.81 -2.15 -10.78
CA TRP A 14 16.08 -1.75 -9.39
C TRP A 14 15.41 -2.68 -8.37
N ASN A 15 14.14 -3.04 -8.58
CA ASN A 15 13.46 -3.98 -7.68
C ASN A 15 14.14 -5.36 -7.68
N LEU A 16 14.63 -5.83 -8.83
CA LEU A 16 15.38 -7.09 -8.93
C LEU A 16 16.68 -7.02 -8.15
N VAL A 17 17.46 -5.95 -8.34
CA VAL A 17 18.72 -5.71 -7.60
C VAL A 17 18.44 -5.70 -6.10
N ALA A 18 17.47 -4.91 -5.64
CA ALA A 18 17.12 -4.85 -4.23
C ALA A 18 16.66 -6.20 -3.68
N THR A 19 15.89 -6.97 -4.44
CA THR A 19 15.46 -8.33 -4.07
C THR A 19 16.64 -9.28 -3.93
N LEU A 20 17.63 -9.22 -4.83
CA LEU A 20 18.86 -10.03 -4.75
C LEU A 20 19.66 -9.74 -3.48
N PHE A 21 19.62 -8.50 -2.99
CA PHE A 21 20.26 -8.10 -1.73
C PHE A 21 19.34 -8.25 -0.50
N GLY A 22 18.11 -8.76 -0.66
CA GLY A 22 17.14 -8.90 0.44
C GLY A 22 16.67 -7.58 1.05
N LEU A 23 16.79 -6.46 0.31
CA LEU A 23 16.41 -5.14 0.79
C LEU A 23 14.89 -4.92 0.64
N PRO A 24 14.19 -4.52 1.71
CA PRO A 24 12.76 -4.21 1.63
C PRO A 24 12.55 -2.83 0.99
N VAL A 25 12.45 -2.79 -0.34
CA VAL A 25 12.22 -1.56 -1.11
C VAL A 25 10.78 -1.45 -1.60
N SER A 26 10.33 -0.23 -1.90
CA SER A 26 8.99 0.03 -2.39
C SER A 26 8.94 0.06 -3.92
N GLY A 27 8.27 -0.92 -4.53
CA GLY A 27 8.05 -0.96 -5.98
C GLY A 27 7.28 0.26 -6.53
N THR A 28 6.37 0.83 -5.74
CA THR A 28 5.62 2.04 -6.10
C THR A 28 6.54 3.25 -6.25
N HIS A 29 7.52 3.42 -5.35
CA HIS A 29 8.50 4.50 -5.46
C HIS A 29 9.43 4.28 -6.65
N SER A 30 9.85 3.04 -6.90
CA SER A 30 10.69 2.67 -8.03
C SER A 30 10.07 3.04 -9.37
N ILE A 31 8.78 2.73 -9.59
CA ILE A 31 8.10 3.03 -10.86
C ILE A 31 7.80 4.53 -11.02
N VAL A 32 7.36 5.22 -9.96
CA VAL A 32 7.13 6.67 -9.99
C VAL A 32 8.43 7.42 -10.27
N GLY A 33 9.52 7.06 -9.59
CA GLY A 33 10.85 7.64 -9.83
C GLY A 33 11.33 7.41 -11.27
N SER A 34 11.13 6.20 -11.80
CA SER A 34 11.49 5.87 -13.19
C SER A 34 10.65 6.66 -14.20
N MET A 35 9.37 6.91 -13.92
CA MET A 35 8.50 7.76 -14.74
C MET A 35 8.98 9.22 -14.77
N ILE A 36 9.36 9.76 -13.62
CA ILE A 36 9.91 11.12 -13.51
C ILE A 36 11.23 11.21 -14.29
N GLY A 37 12.12 10.23 -14.10
CA GLY A 37 13.43 10.18 -14.75
C GLY A 37 13.33 10.23 -16.28
N PHE A 38 12.52 9.35 -16.90
CA PHE A 38 12.38 9.40 -18.37
C PHE A 38 11.69 10.68 -18.83
N SER A 39 10.71 11.20 -18.06
CA SER A 39 9.99 12.42 -18.44
C SER A 39 10.94 13.61 -18.47
N ILE A 40 11.78 13.77 -17.45
CA ILE A 40 12.80 14.83 -17.40
C ILE A 40 13.81 14.68 -18.54
N VAL A 41 14.31 13.47 -18.79
CA VAL A 41 15.31 13.22 -19.84
C VAL A 41 14.73 13.41 -21.24
N GLY A 42 13.51 12.93 -21.48
CA GLY A 42 12.90 12.92 -22.81
C GLY A 42 12.17 14.20 -23.19
N GLN A 43 11.66 14.95 -22.21
CA GLN A 43 10.76 16.09 -22.44
C GLN A 43 11.06 17.31 -21.56
N GLY A 44 12.09 17.24 -20.71
CA GLY A 44 12.51 18.34 -19.84
C GLY A 44 11.74 18.41 -18.52
N PHE A 45 12.20 19.28 -17.62
CA PHE A 45 11.64 19.37 -16.26
C PHE A 45 10.17 19.83 -16.21
N GLN A 46 9.75 20.61 -17.22
CA GLN A 46 8.39 21.15 -17.30
C GLN A 46 7.34 20.12 -17.69
N SER A 47 7.72 18.98 -18.27
CA SER A 47 6.77 17.93 -18.67
C SER A 47 6.24 17.11 -17.49
N VAL A 48 6.90 17.19 -16.32
CA VAL A 48 6.47 16.48 -15.12
C VAL A 48 5.27 17.19 -14.50
N ARG A 49 4.21 16.43 -14.21
CA ARG A 49 3.02 16.93 -13.50
C ARG A 49 3.29 17.06 -12.00
N TRP A 50 4.03 18.10 -11.60
CA TRP A 50 4.48 18.33 -10.22
C TRP A 50 3.36 18.32 -9.18
N GLN A 51 2.20 18.88 -9.50
CA GLN A 51 1.05 18.89 -8.59
C GLN A 51 0.56 17.46 -8.26
N GLU A 52 0.53 16.55 -9.24
CA GLU A 52 0.15 15.16 -8.99
C GLU A 52 1.24 14.41 -8.24
N LEU A 53 2.51 14.69 -8.55
CA LEU A 53 3.63 14.11 -7.80
C LEU A 53 3.55 14.48 -6.32
N ILE A 54 3.24 15.74 -5.99
CA ILE A 54 3.08 16.18 -4.60
C ILE A 54 1.93 15.42 -3.91
N ARG A 55 0.80 15.18 -4.61
CA ARG A 55 -0.29 14.37 -4.07
C ARG A 55 0.12 12.93 -3.79
N ILE A 56 0.87 12.32 -4.71
CA ILE A 56 1.43 10.98 -4.54
C ILE A 56 2.38 10.95 -3.33
N VAL A 57 3.31 11.89 -3.25
CA VAL A 57 4.27 11.99 -2.14
C VAL A 57 3.54 12.18 -0.81
N ALA A 58 2.54 13.06 -0.76
CA ALA A 58 1.71 13.25 0.44
C ALA A 58 1.04 11.93 0.88
N SER A 59 0.53 11.13 -0.08
CA SER A 59 -0.07 9.83 0.24
C SER A 59 0.91 8.83 0.87
N TRP A 60 2.21 8.92 0.54
CA TRP A 60 3.24 8.06 1.11
C TRP A 60 3.47 8.31 2.60
N PHE A 61 3.19 9.51 3.09
CA PHE A 61 3.26 9.85 4.51
C PHE A 61 1.93 9.62 5.23
N VAL A 62 0.82 9.99 4.60
CA VAL A 62 -0.51 9.84 5.21
C VAL A 62 -0.86 8.37 5.43
N SER A 63 -0.52 7.48 4.49
CA SER A 63 -0.91 6.07 4.57
C SER A 63 -0.28 5.32 5.77
N PRO A 64 1.04 5.42 6.05
CA PRO A 64 1.63 4.85 7.26
C PRO A 64 1.07 5.42 8.55
N ILE A 65 0.81 6.72 8.62
CA ILE A 65 0.25 7.38 9.81
C ILE A 65 -1.14 6.81 10.12
N MET A 66 -2.01 6.78 9.11
CA MET A 66 -3.37 6.24 9.24
C MET A 66 -3.34 4.75 9.60
N SER A 67 -2.47 3.96 8.96
CA SER A 67 -2.26 2.54 9.28
C SER A 67 -1.81 2.35 10.73
N GLY A 68 -0.88 3.17 11.21
CA GLY A 68 -0.40 3.15 12.59
C GLY A 68 -1.53 3.44 13.60
N LEU A 69 -2.36 4.45 13.35
CA LEU A 69 -3.49 4.81 14.22
C LEU A 69 -4.54 3.69 14.28
N ILE A 70 -4.88 3.08 13.14
CA ILE A 70 -5.85 1.98 13.08
C ILE A 70 -5.28 0.74 13.77
N SER A 71 -4.02 0.40 13.49
CA SER A 71 -3.33 -0.73 14.12
C SER A 71 -3.25 -0.58 15.64
N MET A 72 -2.88 0.60 16.13
CA MET A 72 -2.85 0.91 17.56
C MET A 72 -4.23 0.75 18.20
N SER A 73 -5.27 1.29 17.56
CA SER A 73 -6.64 1.20 18.05
C SER A 73 -7.14 -0.25 18.11
N LEU A 74 -6.87 -1.04 17.07
CA LEU A 74 -7.22 -2.47 17.02
C LEU A 74 -6.46 -3.28 18.08
N PHE A 75 -5.16 -3.00 18.26
CA PHE A 75 -4.35 -3.65 19.27
C PHE A 75 -4.87 -3.36 20.68
N LEU A 76 -5.20 -2.11 20.99
CA LEU A 76 -5.80 -1.75 22.27
C LEU A 76 -7.15 -2.44 22.47
N PHE A 77 -8.00 -2.49 21.46
CA PHE A 77 -9.26 -3.23 21.51
C PHE A 77 -9.04 -4.72 21.84
N ILE A 78 -8.14 -5.40 21.12
CA ILE A 78 -7.80 -6.81 21.37
C ILE A 78 -7.23 -7.01 22.78
N ARG A 79 -6.32 -6.13 23.20
CA ARG A 79 -5.68 -6.22 24.51
C ARG A 79 -6.70 -6.14 25.65
N TRP A 80 -7.61 -5.18 25.58
CA TRP A 80 -8.61 -4.95 26.63
C TRP A 80 -9.75 -5.98 26.59
N TYR A 81 -10.20 -6.37 25.40
CA TYR A 81 -11.38 -7.21 25.25
C TYR A 81 -11.09 -8.71 25.23
N ILE A 82 -9.91 -9.11 24.73
CA ILE A 82 -9.53 -10.53 24.57
C ILE A 82 -8.44 -10.92 25.57
N ILE A 83 -7.30 -10.22 25.58
CA ILE A 83 -6.10 -10.66 26.32
C ILE A 83 -6.26 -10.49 27.84
N ASN A 84 -6.83 -9.38 28.31
CA ASN A 84 -6.97 -9.08 29.74
C ASN A 84 -8.18 -9.75 30.42
N ARG A 85 -8.74 -10.81 29.83
CA ARG A 85 -9.89 -11.55 30.37
C ARG A 85 -9.46 -12.86 31.02
N GLU A 86 -10.30 -13.42 31.88
CA GLU A 86 -10.01 -14.66 32.62
C GLU A 86 -9.75 -15.86 31.70
N GLU A 87 -10.47 -15.96 30.58
CA GLU A 87 -10.28 -16.99 29.55
C GLU A 87 -9.97 -16.38 28.16
N PRO A 88 -8.73 -15.92 27.90
CA PRO A 88 -8.36 -15.22 26.66
C PRO A 88 -8.57 -16.05 25.40
N LEU A 89 -8.28 -17.36 25.46
CA LEU A 89 -8.43 -18.27 24.32
C LEU A 89 -9.87 -18.36 23.85
N LYS A 90 -10.82 -18.52 24.78
CA LYS A 90 -12.25 -18.65 24.46
C LYS A 90 -12.83 -17.34 23.92
N ASN A 91 -12.43 -16.20 24.49
CA ASN A 91 -12.83 -14.89 23.97
C ASN A 91 -12.21 -14.62 22.59
N GLY A 92 -10.97 -15.03 22.38
CA GLY A 92 -10.32 -14.98 21.06
C GLY A 92 -11.09 -15.77 20.02
N LEU A 93 -11.40 -17.04 20.31
CA LEU A 93 -12.18 -17.90 19.41
C LEU A 93 -13.58 -17.32 19.10
N LYS A 94 -14.24 -16.69 20.09
CA LYS A 94 -15.53 -16.00 19.87
C LYS A 94 -15.40 -14.76 18.98
N MET A 95 -14.27 -14.05 19.02
CA MET A 95 -14.03 -12.83 18.25
C MET A 95 -13.49 -13.09 16.84
N LEU A 96 -12.89 -14.27 16.59
CA LEU A 96 -12.37 -14.63 15.25
C LEU A 96 -13.41 -14.48 14.13
N PRO A 97 -14.65 -15.00 14.25
CA PRO A 97 -15.67 -14.83 13.21
C PRO A 97 -15.97 -13.36 12.92
N VAL A 98 -15.91 -12.49 13.92
CA VAL A 98 -16.13 -11.05 13.76
C VAL A 98 -15.01 -10.40 12.96
N PHE A 99 -13.74 -10.68 13.30
CA PHE A 99 -12.60 -10.14 12.56
C PHE A 99 -12.54 -10.63 11.12
N TYR A 100 -12.77 -11.93 10.89
CA TYR A 100 -12.82 -12.49 9.56
C TYR A 100 -14.02 -11.96 8.77
N GLY A 101 -15.20 -11.88 9.38
CA GLY A 101 -16.40 -11.32 8.76
C GLY A 101 -16.21 -9.87 8.32
N PHE A 102 -15.61 -9.04 9.18
CA PHE A 102 -15.28 -7.65 8.84
C PHE A 102 -14.25 -7.55 7.71
N THR A 103 -13.22 -8.40 7.73
CA THR A 103 -12.20 -8.46 6.66
C THR A 103 -12.82 -8.86 5.32
N ILE A 104 -13.65 -9.91 5.32
CA ILE A 104 -14.38 -10.37 4.12
C ILE A 104 -15.29 -9.26 3.60
N PHE A 105 -16.04 -8.61 4.49
CA PHE A 105 -16.91 -7.50 4.14
C PHE A 105 -16.16 -6.36 3.44
N ILE A 106 -15.04 -5.90 3.99
CA ILE A 106 -14.23 -4.83 3.37
C ILE A 106 -13.74 -5.25 1.97
N ASN A 107 -13.25 -6.48 1.83
CA ASN A 107 -12.75 -6.97 0.54
C ASN A 107 -13.88 -7.06 -0.50
N ILE A 108 -15.04 -7.63 -0.13
CA ILE A 108 -16.20 -7.71 -1.02
C ILE A 108 -16.69 -6.30 -1.38
N PHE A 109 -16.84 -5.41 -0.39
CA PHE A 109 -17.27 -4.04 -0.62
C PHE A 109 -16.34 -3.31 -1.60
N SER A 110 -15.02 -3.45 -1.42
CA SER A 110 -14.01 -2.88 -2.30
C SER A 110 -14.13 -3.39 -3.73
N ILE A 111 -14.29 -4.71 -3.91
CA ILE A 111 -14.46 -5.33 -5.23
C ILE A 111 -15.76 -4.88 -5.89
N VAL A 112 -16.86 -4.80 -5.15
CA VAL A 112 -18.17 -4.43 -5.70
C VAL A 112 -18.21 -2.96 -6.14
N HIS A 113 -17.55 -2.05 -5.41
CA HIS A 113 -17.58 -0.61 -5.72
C HIS A 113 -16.46 -0.15 -6.66
N ASN A 114 -15.26 -0.73 -6.52
CA ASN A 114 -14.05 -0.29 -7.23
C ASN A 114 -13.44 -1.40 -8.11
N GLY A 115 -14.13 -2.52 -8.26
CA GLY A 115 -13.72 -3.58 -9.18
C GLY A 115 -13.68 -3.07 -10.63
N PRO A 116 -12.83 -3.64 -11.49
CA PRO A 116 -12.78 -3.26 -12.89
C PRO A 116 -14.16 -3.50 -13.54
N LEU A 117 -14.76 -2.44 -14.07
CA LEU A 117 -15.99 -2.47 -14.89
C LEU A 117 -15.78 -3.12 -16.27
N TYR A 118 -14.71 -3.89 -16.44
CA TYR A 118 -14.38 -4.57 -17.69
C TYR A 118 -14.77 -6.05 -17.59
N PHE A 119 -16.08 -6.26 -17.49
CA PHE A 119 -16.82 -7.26 -18.26
C PHE A 119 -17.96 -6.53 -18.97
#